data_AF-A0A7X7KM93-F1
#
_entry.id   AF-A0A7X7KM93-F1
#
_cell.length_a   1.000
_cell.length_b   1.000
_cell.length_c   1.000
_cell.angle_alpha   90.00
_cell.angle_beta   90.00
_cell.angle_gamma   90.00
#
_symmetry.space_group_name_H-M   'P 1'
#
loop_
_entity.id
_entity.type
_entity.pdbx_description
1 polymer ?
#
loop_
_entity_poly.entity_id
_entity_poly.type
_entity_poly.pdbx_seq_one_letter_code
_entity_poly.pdbx_strand_id
1 'polypeptide(L)'
;MLRLAKYLKPYLLSVVAAIVLLFVQANADLALPDYLSRIVNNGIQQSGVEDAVPLAIRASQMDRLALFLSADDHTLVMSHYRLAAPGSAEAAPYTGEYPALANEPVYILAQADRAALAALEQPLARALVMVSGLEQVLADPAKAAAMAQAFGVDLSRLPAGVNVFSMLAQMPAERLAGMRASAEERLASLGSGLVSQMAIAAVRAEYEALGVDTARLQRNYILRIGGVMLLISLLGGACTVTVGYLASRTAAGVARDVRRDVFRKVESFSSIEFDRFSTASLITRSTNDVTQVQMVTFMIMRMVFYAPVIGIGGVLRAIDKGQHMWWLIAVAVGVLISLILLV
;
A
#
# COMPACT_ATOMS: atom_id res chain seq x y z
N MET A 1 -6.19 -26.26 -34.01
CA MET A 1 -6.11 -26.20 -32.53
C MET A 1 -7.19 -26.99 -31.81
N LEU A 2 -8.49 -26.84 -32.13
CA LEU A 2 -9.59 -27.54 -31.41
C LEU A 2 -9.44 -29.08 -31.31
N ARG A 3 -8.90 -29.73 -32.35
CA ARG A 3 -8.63 -31.17 -32.35
C ARG A 3 -7.50 -31.60 -31.41
N LEU A 4 -6.60 -30.69 -31.04
CA LEU A 4 -5.51 -30.93 -30.09
C LEU A 4 -5.97 -30.78 -28.63
N ALA A 5 -7.05 -30.02 -28.37
CA ALA A 5 -7.59 -29.81 -27.02
C ALA A 5 -8.01 -31.12 -26.33
N LYS A 6 -8.36 -32.17 -27.09
CA LYS A 6 -8.67 -33.49 -26.53
C LYS A 6 -7.48 -34.10 -25.78
N TYR A 7 -6.25 -33.80 -26.18
CA TYR A 7 -5.03 -34.29 -25.53
C TYR A 7 -4.72 -33.55 -24.23
N LEU A 8 -5.34 -32.39 -23.99
CA LEU A 8 -5.24 -31.66 -22.73
C LEU A 8 -6.17 -32.22 -21.64
N LYS A 9 -7.27 -32.90 -22.01
CA LYS A 9 -8.28 -33.39 -21.07
C LYS A 9 -7.70 -34.25 -19.93
N PRO A 10 -6.76 -35.19 -20.17
CA PRO A 10 -6.16 -35.98 -19.09
C PRO A 10 -5.36 -35.14 -18.08
N TYR A 11 -4.91 -33.96 -18.49
CA TYR A 11 -4.06 -33.07 -17.70
C TYR A 11 -4.82 -31.85 -17.17
N LEU A 12 -6.16 -31.85 -17.23
CA LEU A 12 -6.98 -30.69 -16.85
C LEU A 12 -6.73 -30.23 -15.41
N LEU A 13 -6.51 -31.18 -14.48
CA LEU A 13 -6.18 -30.85 -13.09
C LEU A 13 -4.90 -30.02 -12.99
N SER A 14 -3.84 -30.42 -13.71
CA SER A 14 -2.57 -29.68 -13.75
C SER A 14 -2.73 -28.31 -14.39
N VAL A 15 -3.56 -28.20 -15.42
CA VAL A 15 -3.86 -26.93 -16.09
C VAL A 15 -4.59 -25.97 -15.15
N VAL A 16 -5.64 -26.43 -14.48
CA VAL A 16 -6.39 -25.62 -13.51
C VAL A 16 -5.51 -25.22 -12.33
N ALA A 17 -4.73 -26.15 -11.77
CA ALA A 17 -3.79 -25.86 -10.70
C ALA A 17 -2.75 -24.80 -11.12
N ALA A 18 -2.22 -24.89 -12.35
CA ALA A 18 -1.30 -23.88 -12.87
C ALA A 18 -1.96 -22.50 -12.99
N ILE A 19 -3.20 -22.42 -13.49
CA ILE A 19 -3.94 -21.14 -13.60
C ILE A 19 -4.18 -20.52 -12.21
N VAL A 20 -4.56 -21.32 -11.22
CA VAL A 20 -4.74 -20.84 -9.84
C VAL A 20 -3.42 -20.30 -9.27
N LEU A 21 -2.32 -21.03 -9.47
CA LEU A 21 -1.00 -20.59 -9.02
C LEU A 21 -0.52 -19.33 -9.75
N LEU A 22 -0.82 -19.18 -11.04
CA LEU A 22 -0.55 -17.94 -11.78
C LEU A 22 -1.32 -16.75 -11.20
N PHE A 23 -2.56 -16.96 -10.74
CA PHE A 23 -3.32 -15.92 -10.06
C PHE A 23 -2.67 -15.51 -8.73
N VAL A 24 -2.23 -16.49 -7.93
CA VAL A 24 -1.49 -16.21 -6.68
C VAL A 24 -0.18 -15.48 -6.97
N GLN A 25 0.58 -15.92 -7.96
CA GLN A 25 1.81 -15.29 -8.40
C GLN A 25 1.57 -13.84 -8.83
N ALA A 26 0.57 -13.58 -9.67
CA ALA A 26 0.26 -12.23 -10.13
C ALA A 26 -0.10 -11.30 -8.97
N ASN A 27 -0.88 -11.79 -8.00
CA ASN A 27 -1.24 -11.01 -6.82
C ASN A 27 -0.03 -10.71 -5.93
N ALA A 28 0.90 -11.66 -5.79
CA ALA A 28 2.16 -11.46 -5.07
C ALA A 28 3.00 -10.38 -5.75
N ASP A 29 3.23 -10.49 -7.07
CA ASP A 29 4.02 -9.54 -7.86
C ASP A 29 3.41 -8.12 -7.82
N LEU A 30 2.10 -8.02 -7.97
CA LEU A 30 1.38 -6.74 -7.91
C LEU A 30 1.37 -6.11 -6.51
N ALA A 31 1.62 -6.89 -5.45
CA ALA A 31 1.63 -6.38 -4.08
C ALA A 31 2.97 -5.81 -3.65
N LEU A 32 4.08 -6.22 -4.27
CA LEU A 32 5.42 -5.75 -3.90
C LEU A 32 5.58 -4.22 -3.91
N PRO A 33 5.05 -3.46 -4.89
CA PRO A 33 5.12 -2.00 -4.88
C PRO A 33 4.45 -1.36 -3.66
N ASP A 34 3.39 -1.97 -3.12
CA ASP A 34 2.68 -1.46 -1.94
C ASP A 34 3.55 -1.57 -0.70
N TYR A 35 4.20 -2.72 -0.52
CA TYR A 35 5.12 -2.92 0.59
C TYR A 35 6.36 -2.03 0.48
N LEU A 36 6.90 -1.87 -0.73
CA LEU A 36 7.99 -0.92 -0.98
C LEU A 36 7.57 0.51 -0.59
N SER A 37 6.39 0.95 -1.04
CA SER A 37 5.86 2.28 -0.69
C SER A 37 5.67 2.43 0.82
N ARG A 38 5.20 1.40 1.53
CA ARG A 38 5.07 1.42 2.99
C ARG A 38 6.43 1.52 3.69
N ILE A 39 7.43 0.79 3.22
CA ILE A 39 8.80 0.85 3.77
C ILE A 39 9.37 2.27 3.59
N VAL A 40 9.18 2.88 2.43
CA VAL A 40 9.71 4.22 2.14
C VAL A 40 8.91 5.29 2.88
N ASN A 41 7.60 5.36 2.69
CA ASN A 41 6.78 6.44 3.23
C ASN A 41 6.67 6.33 4.76
N ASN A 42 6.15 5.20 5.26
CA ASN A 42 5.88 5.06 6.69
C ASN A 42 7.16 4.71 7.46
N GLY A 43 8.01 3.84 6.89
CA GLY A 43 9.26 3.45 7.54
C GLY A 43 10.31 4.56 7.50
N ILE A 44 10.73 4.99 6.29
CA ILE A 44 11.85 5.93 6.14
C ILE A 44 11.42 7.38 6.37
N GLN A 45 10.37 7.86 5.68
CA GLN A 45 9.99 9.28 5.77
C GLN A 45 9.31 9.61 7.11
N GLN A 46 8.46 8.72 7.61
CA GLN A 46 7.67 8.94 8.85
C GLN A 46 8.27 8.24 10.09
N SER A 47 9.47 7.65 9.97
CA SER A 47 10.17 7.00 11.10
C SER A 47 9.36 5.91 11.83
N GLY A 48 8.50 5.19 11.10
CA GLY A 48 7.66 4.12 11.63
C GLY A 48 6.34 4.58 12.26
N VAL A 49 6.00 5.87 12.18
CA VAL A 49 4.68 6.38 12.60
C VAL A 49 3.69 6.17 11.45
N GLU A 50 2.62 5.42 11.70
CA GLU A 50 1.66 5.02 10.66
C GLU A 50 0.41 5.90 10.61
N ASP A 51 -0.01 6.44 11.76
CA ASP A 51 -1.31 7.07 11.94
C ASP A 51 -1.18 8.52 12.41
N ALA A 52 -2.12 9.37 11.95
CA ALA A 52 -2.26 10.74 12.42
C ALA A 52 -2.87 10.85 13.83
N VAL A 53 -3.39 9.75 14.37
CA VAL A 53 -3.92 9.67 15.74
C VAL A 53 -2.77 9.20 16.66
N PRO A 54 -2.26 10.06 17.55
CA PRO A 54 -1.16 9.69 18.45
C PRO A 54 -1.64 8.68 19.50
N LEU A 55 -0.87 7.61 19.73
CA LEU A 55 -1.15 6.65 20.80
C LEU A 55 -0.93 7.26 22.19
N ALA A 56 -0.01 8.21 22.28
CA ALA A 56 0.26 8.97 23.48
C ALA A 56 0.61 10.42 23.12
N ILE A 57 0.21 11.34 23.99
CA ILE A 57 0.44 12.78 23.83
C ILE A 57 0.58 13.42 25.21
N ARG A 58 1.56 14.30 25.39
CA ARG A 58 1.76 15.04 26.64
C ARG A 58 0.53 15.87 26.96
N ALA A 59 0.17 15.97 28.25
CA ALA A 59 -0.97 16.78 28.67
C ALA A 59 -0.84 18.25 28.21
N SER A 60 0.38 18.79 28.30
CA SER A 60 0.71 20.14 27.80
C SER A 60 0.44 20.32 26.31
N GLN A 61 0.66 19.27 25.50
CA GLN A 61 0.39 19.29 24.06
C GLN A 61 -1.11 19.10 23.77
N MET A 62 -1.78 18.23 24.52
CA MET A 62 -3.23 18.04 24.40
C MET A 62 -4.00 19.32 24.71
N ASP A 63 -3.58 20.07 25.73
CA ASP A 63 -4.17 21.38 26.07
C ASP A 63 -4.02 22.39 24.91
N ARG A 64 -2.92 22.33 24.16
CA ARG A 64 -2.74 23.13 22.94
C ARG A 64 -3.66 22.67 21.81
N LEU A 65 -3.84 21.36 21.64
CA LEU A 65 -4.77 20.82 20.65
C LEU A 65 -6.22 21.23 20.94
N ALA A 66 -6.62 21.27 22.22
CA ALA A 66 -7.95 21.71 22.64
C ALA A 66 -8.30 23.14 22.15
N LEU A 67 -7.29 23.99 21.91
CA LEU A 67 -7.48 25.32 21.34
C LEU A 67 -7.93 25.30 19.86
N PHE A 68 -7.80 24.18 19.17
CA PHE A 68 -8.18 24.02 17.76
C PHE A 68 -9.30 23.01 17.53
N LEU A 69 -9.70 22.25 18.55
CA LEU A 69 -10.83 21.32 18.49
C LEU A 69 -12.15 22.04 18.75
N SER A 70 -13.21 21.68 18.02
CA SER A 70 -14.58 22.09 18.36
C SER A 70 -14.99 21.51 19.72
N ALA A 71 -16.08 22.00 20.32
CA ALA A 71 -16.55 21.47 21.60
C ALA A 71 -16.91 19.98 21.50
N ASP A 72 -17.55 19.58 20.40
CA ASP A 72 -17.92 18.19 20.13
C ASP A 72 -16.68 17.32 19.88
N ASP A 73 -15.73 17.80 19.06
CA ASP A 73 -14.48 17.08 18.79
C ASP A 73 -13.61 16.93 20.04
N HIS A 74 -13.57 17.96 20.88
CA HIS A 74 -12.84 17.91 22.14
C HIS A 74 -13.41 16.83 23.06
N THR A 75 -14.74 16.79 23.22
CA THR A 75 -15.39 15.74 24.01
C THR A 75 -15.17 14.36 23.40
N LEU A 76 -15.25 14.23 22.07
CA LEU A 76 -14.96 12.99 21.35
C LEU A 76 -13.52 12.51 21.64
N VAL A 77 -12.52 13.37 21.43
CA VAL A 77 -11.11 13.05 21.71
C VAL A 77 -10.95 12.63 23.17
N MET A 78 -11.39 13.46 24.12
CA MET A 78 -11.21 13.18 25.55
C MET A 78 -11.93 11.92 26.03
N SER A 79 -13.00 11.48 25.35
CA SER A 79 -13.66 10.21 25.66
C SER A 79 -12.80 8.97 25.35
N HIS A 80 -11.83 9.11 24.44
CA HIS A 80 -10.95 8.04 23.99
C HIS A 80 -9.54 8.10 24.60
N TYR A 81 -9.16 9.17 25.27
CA TYR A 81 -7.85 9.30 25.93
C TYR A 81 -7.98 9.21 27.45
N ARG A 82 -7.02 8.54 28.08
CA ARG A 82 -6.90 8.43 29.54
C ARG A 82 -5.65 9.14 30.02
N LEU A 83 -5.80 9.97 31.04
CA LEU A 83 -4.68 10.67 31.65
C LEU A 83 -3.88 9.71 32.54
N ALA A 84 -2.62 9.47 32.20
CA ALA A 84 -1.65 8.79 33.03
C ALA A 84 -0.77 9.82 33.72
N ALA A 85 -0.87 9.91 35.05
CA ALA A 85 -0.04 10.81 35.85
C ALA A 85 1.30 10.13 36.25
N PRO A 86 2.39 10.89 36.46
CA PRO A 86 3.65 10.32 36.92
C PRO A 86 3.47 9.51 38.21
N GLY A 87 3.93 8.26 38.22
CA GLY A 87 3.84 7.37 39.38
C GLY A 87 2.46 6.77 39.65
N SER A 88 1.46 6.99 38.79
CA SER A 88 0.14 6.35 38.87
C SER A 88 0.17 4.87 38.45
N ALA A 89 -0.83 4.09 38.87
CA ALA A 89 -0.95 2.68 38.46
C ALA A 89 -1.18 2.54 36.94
N GLU A 90 -1.84 3.53 36.36
CA GLU A 90 -2.12 3.67 34.93
C GLU A 90 -0.85 3.97 34.13
N ALA A 91 0.15 4.63 34.73
CA ALA A 91 1.43 4.98 34.09
C ALA A 91 2.47 3.84 34.13
N ALA A 92 2.37 2.94 35.12
CA ALA A 92 3.31 1.85 35.34
C ALA A 92 3.63 1.00 34.08
N PRO A 93 2.65 0.57 33.25
CA PRO A 93 2.95 -0.22 32.06
C PRO A 93 3.64 0.58 30.93
N TYR A 94 3.51 1.90 30.92
CA TYR A 94 3.94 2.75 29.80
C TYR A 94 5.23 3.54 30.07
N THR A 95 5.74 3.52 31.30
CA THR A 95 6.93 4.31 31.70
C THR A 95 8.19 3.92 30.90
N GLY A 96 8.28 2.67 30.44
CA GLY A 96 9.38 2.21 29.57
C GLY A 96 9.22 2.58 28.09
N GLU A 97 7.99 2.85 27.63
CA GLU A 97 7.71 3.28 26.25
C GLU A 97 7.75 4.80 26.09
N TYR A 98 7.27 5.54 27.11
CA TYR A 98 7.21 7.00 27.12
C TYR A 98 8.02 7.56 28.30
N PRO A 99 9.34 7.78 28.16
CA PRO A 99 10.19 8.31 29.23
C PRO A 99 9.72 9.65 29.83
N ALA A 100 9.06 10.51 29.05
CA ALA A 100 8.52 11.78 29.54
C ALA A 100 7.45 11.61 30.64
N LEU A 101 6.79 10.45 30.72
CA LEU A 101 5.79 10.11 31.73
C LEU A 101 6.36 10.10 33.17
N ALA A 102 7.68 10.06 33.32
CA ALA A 102 8.34 10.23 34.61
C ALA A 102 8.24 11.66 35.16
N ASN A 103 8.08 12.66 34.27
CA ASN A 103 8.19 14.08 34.62
C ASN A 103 6.89 14.85 34.43
N GLU A 104 6.04 14.45 33.48
CA GLU A 104 4.76 15.13 33.21
C GLU A 104 3.63 14.14 32.89
N PRO A 105 2.36 14.56 33.03
CA PRO A 105 1.22 13.71 32.70
C PRO A 105 1.10 13.50 31.19
N VAL A 106 0.70 12.29 30.78
CA VAL A 106 0.53 11.91 29.36
C VAL A 106 -0.87 11.34 29.17
N TYR A 107 -1.57 11.80 28.15
CA TYR A 107 -2.79 11.18 27.67
C TYR A 107 -2.45 9.98 26.78
N ILE A 108 -3.01 8.82 27.09
CA ILE A 108 -2.80 7.57 26.36
C ILE A 108 -4.12 7.15 25.75
N LEU A 109 -4.11 6.82 24.46
CA LEU A 109 -5.28 6.37 23.73
C LEU A 109 -5.75 5.03 24.32
N ALA A 110 -7.00 5.01 24.79
CA ALA A 110 -7.66 3.78 25.22
C ALA A 110 -7.92 2.88 24.00
N GLN A 111 -8.23 1.60 24.23
CA GLN A 111 -8.60 0.69 23.14
C GLN A 111 -9.73 1.30 22.30
N ALA A 112 -9.40 1.66 21.07
CA ALA A 112 -10.30 2.23 20.09
C ALA A 112 -10.45 1.23 18.93
N ASP A 113 -11.69 1.01 18.49
CA ASP A 113 -11.94 0.21 17.30
C ASP A 113 -11.64 1.03 16.03
N ARG A 114 -11.70 0.37 14.87
CA ARG A 114 -11.39 1.02 13.60
C ARG A 114 -12.33 2.20 13.28
N ALA A 115 -13.58 2.13 13.74
CA ALA A 115 -14.55 3.19 13.53
C ALA A 115 -14.21 4.42 14.40
N ALA A 116 -13.84 4.21 15.66
CA ALA A 116 -13.39 5.27 16.56
C ALA A 116 -12.10 5.94 16.05
N LEU A 117 -11.11 5.16 15.61
CA LEU A 117 -9.87 5.72 15.04
C LEU A 117 -10.16 6.59 13.80
N ALA A 118 -11.05 6.15 12.91
CA ALA A 118 -11.44 6.93 11.74
C ALA A 118 -12.18 8.23 12.12
N ALA A 119 -13.00 8.21 13.19
CA ALA A 119 -13.67 9.40 13.69
C ALA A 119 -12.70 10.40 14.33
N LEU A 120 -11.62 9.91 14.96
CA LEU A 120 -10.59 10.74 15.61
C LEU A 120 -9.57 11.33 14.63
N GLU A 121 -9.34 10.68 13.49
CA GLU A 121 -8.26 11.04 12.56
C GLU A 121 -8.38 12.47 12.07
N GLN A 122 -9.54 12.89 11.55
CA GLN A 122 -9.72 14.22 10.98
C GLN A 122 -9.59 15.34 12.02
N PRO A 123 -10.29 15.31 13.16
CA PRO A 123 -10.16 16.34 14.20
C PRO A 123 -8.72 16.46 14.72
N LEU A 124 -8.08 15.34 15.03
CA LEU A 124 -6.71 15.34 15.55
C LEU A 124 -5.70 15.77 14.49
N ALA A 125 -5.82 15.31 13.24
CA ALA A 125 -4.91 15.69 12.18
C ALA A 125 -4.93 17.21 11.95
N ARG A 126 -6.12 17.83 11.91
CA ARG A 126 -6.25 19.29 11.76
C ARG A 126 -5.64 20.02 12.94
N ALA A 127 -5.98 19.62 14.16
CA ALA A 127 -5.45 20.25 15.38
C ALA A 127 -3.92 20.12 15.47
N LEU A 128 -3.37 18.94 15.18
CA LEU A 128 -1.92 18.68 15.18
C LEU A 128 -1.18 19.50 14.14
N VAL A 129 -1.71 19.64 12.93
CA VAL A 129 -1.11 20.47 11.89
C VAL A 129 -1.09 21.94 12.30
N MET A 130 -2.18 22.42 12.90
CA MET A 130 -2.26 23.81 13.39
C MET A 130 -1.27 24.07 14.53
N VAL A 131 -1.22 23.20 15.53
CA VAL A 131 -0.31 23.34 16.67
C VAL A 131 1.15 23.21 16.22
N SER A 132 1.47 22.20 15.42
CA SER A 132 2.83 22.00 14.91
C SER A 132 3.27 23.15 14.01
N GLY A 133 2.38 23.70 13.18
CA GLY A 133 2.67 24.89 12.39
C GLY A 133 3.06 26.08 13.27
N LEU A 134 2.25 26.39 14.29
CA LEU A 134 2.55 27.49 15.23
C LEU A 134 3.86 27.28 15.98
N GLU A 135 4.15 26.06 16.43
CA GLU A 135 5.42 25.72 17.08
C GLU A 135 6.62 25.91 16.14
N GLN A 136 6.49 25.52 14.87
CA GLN A 136 7.54 25.70 13.87
C GLN A 136 7.82 27.18 13.57
N VAL A 137 6.78 28.02 13.54
CA VAL A 137 6.93 29.48 13.36
C VAL A 137 7.57 30.14 14.58
N LEU A 138 7.22 29.68 15.79
CA LEU A 138 7.85 30.15 17.02
C LEU A 138 9.32 29.75 17.10
N ALA A 139 9.68 28.56 16.62
CA ALA A 139 11.06 28.09 16.57
C ALA A 139 11.89 28.77 15.46
N ASP A 140 11.28 29.10 14.33
CA ASP A 140 11.94 29.72 13.18
C ASP A 140 11.05 30.80 12.53
N PRO A 141 11.26 32.09 12.89
CA PRO A 141 10.48 33.21 12.36
C PRO A 141 10.56 33.37 10.84
N ALA A 142 11.56 32.78 10.15
CA ALA A 142 11.63 32.82 8.69
C ALA A 142 10.49 32.00 8.03
N LYS A 143 9.94 31.00 8.74
CA LYS A 143 8.79 30.20 8.29
C LYS A 143 7.46 30.92 8.49
N ALA A 144 7.44 32.04 9.22
CA ALA A 144 6.23 32.80 9.52
C ALA A 144 5.54 33.34 8.26
N ALA A 145 6.30 33.80 7.26
CA ALA A 145 5.75 34.36 6.02
C ALA A 145 5.03 33.30 5.16
N ALA A 146 5.63 32.10 5.03
CA ALA A 146 5.02 30.98 4.33
C ALA A 146 3.75 30.49 5.04
N MET A 147 3.77 30.46 6.38
CA MET A 147 2.61 30.03 7.16
C MET A 147 1.50 31.10 7.21
N ALA A 148 1.84 32.38 7.22
CA ALA A 148 0.87 33.48 7.13
C ALA A 148 0.10 33.44 5.81
N GLN A 149 0.75 33.08 4.71
CA GLN A 149 0.06 32.84 3.43
C GLN A 149 -0.85 31.60 3.50
N ALA A 150 -0.36 30.50 4.07
CA ALA A 150 -1.12 29.25 4.15
C ALA A 150 -2.36 29.34 5.08
N PHE A 151 -2.23 29.98 6.25
CA PHE A 151 -3.26 29.97 7.31
C PHE A 151 -3.91 31.34 7.57
N GLY A 152 -3.43 32.42 6.94
CA GLY A 152 -4.07 33.74 6.98
C GLY A 152 -3.85 34.51 8.28
N VAL A 153 -2.96 34.01 9.14
CA VAL A 153 -2.58 34.65 10.39
C VAL A 153 -1.23 35.31 10.19
N ASP A 154 -1.19 36.65 10.22
CA ASP A 154 0.06 37.42 10.13
C ASP A 154 0.84 37.32 11.46
N LEU A 155 1.59 36.23 11.59
CA LEU A 155 2.41 35.91 12.77
C LEU A 155 3.72 36.72 12.81
N SER A 156 4.01 37.50 11.77
CA SER A 156 5.22 38.34 11.68
C SER A 156 5.24 39.51 12.67
N ARG A 157 4.08 39.82 13.28
CA ARG A 157 3.90 40.91 14.25
C ARG A 157 3.90 40.45 15.71
N LEU A 158 4.20 39.18 15.97
CA LEU A 158 4.23 38.66 17.33
C LEU A 158 5.43 39.26 18.11
N PRO A 159 5.21 39.87 19.28
CA PRO A 159 6.30 40.34 20.13
C PRO A 159 7.16 39.16 20.59
N ALA A 160 8.48 39.31 20.53
CA ALA A 160 9.41 38.28 20.99
C ALA A 160 9.16 37.95 22.47
N GLY A 161 8.92 36.66 22.78
CA GLY A 161 8.72 36.17 24.15
C GLY A 161 7.27 35.98 24.60
N VAL A 162 6.26 36.25 23.75
CA VAL A 162 4.85 35.95 24.07
C VAL A 162 4.52 34.49 23.77
N ASN A 163 3.94 33.78 24.75
CA ASN A 163 3.40 32.45 24.53
C ASN A 163 2.10 32.55 23.71
N VAL A 164 2.19 32.28 22.41
CA VAL A 164 1.06 32.42 21.47
C VAL A 164 -0.15 31.57 21.90
N PHE A 165 0.09 30.40 22.48
CA PHE A 165 -0.99 29.53 22.96
C PHE A 165 -1.74 30.11 24.14
N SER A 166 -1.08 30.83 25.07
CA SER A 166 -1.78 31.51 26.16
C SER A 166 -2.57 32.73 25.69
N MET A 167 -2.06 33.46 24.70
CA MET A 167 -2.81 34.55 24.05
C MET A 167 -4.07 34.02 23.36
N LEU A 168 -3.95 32.91 22.62
CA LEU A 168 -5.09 32.26 21.98
C LEU A 168 -6.10 31.76 23.03
N ALA A 169 -5.65 31.16 24.12
CA ALA A 169 -6.52 30.72 25.21
C ALA A 169 -7.32 31.86 25.86
N GLN A 170 -6.81 33.10 25.82
CA GLN A 170 -7.48 34.29 26.37
C GLN A 170 -8.39 35.00 25.37
N MET A 171 -8.46 34.56 24.11
CA MET A 171 -9.34 35.17 23.11
C MET A 171 -10.82 34.83 23.36
N PRO A 172 -11.76 35.71 22.95
CA PRO A 172 -13.18 35.40 22.98
C PRO A 172 -13.50 34.14 22.17
N ALA A 173 -14.36 33.27 22.71
CA ALA A 173 -14.71 31.98 22.10
C ALA A 173 -15.23 32.12 20.66
N GLU A 174 -16.01 33.17 20.36
CA GLU A 174 -16.50 33.45 19.01
C GLU A 174 -15.38 33.72 18.00
N ARG A 175 -14.33 34.44 18.41
CA ARG A 175 -13.18 34.75 17.56
C ARG A 175 -12.33 33.50 17.30
N LEU A 176 -12.16 32.66 18.32
CA LEU A 176 -11.49 31.36 18.17
C LEU A 176 -12.27 30.43 17.25
N ALA A 177 -13.60 30.37 17.37
CA ALA A 177 -14.45 29.57 16.50
C ALA A 177 -14.35 30.02 15.03
N GLY A 178 -14.39 31.32 14.76
CA GLY A 178 -14.20 31.87 13.41
C GLY A 178 -12.80 31.56 12.84
N MET A 179 -11.75 31.62 13.66
CA MET A 179 -10.40 31.26 13.24
C MET A 179 -10.27 29.77 12.90
N ARG A 180 -10.86 28.88 13.73
CA ARG A 180 -10.89 27.43 13.48
C ARG A 180 -11.61 27.12 12.17
N ALA A 181 -12.80 27.68 11.96
CA ALA A 181 -13.56 27.46 10.72
C ALA A 181 -12.77 27.87 9.47
N SER A 182 -12.09 29.02 9.50
CA SER A 182 -11.25 29.46 8.36
C SER A 182 -10.03 28.55 8.15
N ALA A 183 -9.39 28.09 9.22
CA ALA A 183 -8.27 27.16 9.14
C ALA A 183 -8.70 25.79 8.60
N GLU A 184 -9.88 25.30 9.01
CA GLU A 184 -10.45 24.05 8.50
C GLU A 184 -10.75 24.12 7.01
N GLU A 185 -11.34 25.21 6.53
CA GLU A 185 -11.61 25.41 5.11
C GLU A 185 -10.32 25.40 4.27
N ARG A 186 -9.27 26.08 4.76
CA ARG A 186 -7.95 26.08 4.13
C ARG A 186 -7.31 24.69 4.13
N LEU A 187 -7.32 23.98 5.26
CA LEU A 187 -6.79 22.62 5.36
C LEU A 187 -7.57 21.64 4.48
N ALA A 188 -8.89 21.78 4.40
CA ALA A 188 -9.72 20.99 3.51
C ALA A 188 -9.34 21.20 2.03
N SER A 189 -8.96 22.43 1.66
CA SER A 189 -8.50 22.73 0.29
C SER A 189 -7.18 22.05 -0.09
N LEU A 190 -6.33 21.68 0.88
CA LEU A 190 -5.06 20.99 0.64
C LEU A 190 -5.25 19.48 0.36
N GLY A 191 -6.43 18.94 0.65
CA GLY A 191 -6.75 17.52 0.53
C GLY A 191 -6.38 16.72 1.79
N SER A 192 -7.26 15.80 2.18
CA SER A 192 -7.15 15.02 3.41
C SER A 192 -5.84 14.21 3.52
N GLY A 193 -5.31 13.72 2.40
CA GLY A 193 -4.06 12.96 2.38
C GLY A 193 -2.83 13.78 2.77
N LEU A 194 -2.74 15.04 2.31
CA LEU A 194 -1.63 15.92 2.67
C LEU A 194 -1.72 16.34 4.14
N VAL A 195 -2.93 16.66 4.61
CA VAL A 195 -3.18 16.98 6.03
C VAL A 195 -2.78 15.80 6.93
N SER A 196 -3.16 14.58 6.56
CA SER A 196 -2.77 13.37 7.31
C SER A 196 -1.24 13.17 7.33
N GLN A 197 -0.54 13.38 6.20
CA GLN A 197 0.92 13.30 6.16
C GLN A 197 1.62 14.34 7.06
N MET A 198 1.11 15.58 7.07
CA MET A 198 1.62 16.62 7.97
C MET A 198 1.33 16.31 9.43
N ALA A 199 0.15 15.78 9.73
CA ALA A 199 -0.22 15.35 11.07
C ALA A 199 0.68 14.21 11.56
N ILE A 200 0.98 13.21 10.73
CA ILE A 200 1.92 12.13 11.08
C ILE A 200 3.30 12.70 11.43
N ALA A 201 3.78 13.72 10.69
CA ALA A 201 5.03 14.39 11.03
C ALA A 201 4.95 15.11 12.40
N ALA A 202 3.81 15.71 12.74
CA ALA A 202 3.57 16.30 14.06
C ALA A 202 3.52 15.24 15.17
N VAL A 203 2.86 14.10 14.94
CA VAL A 203 2.86 12.95 15.88
C VAL A 203 4.27 12.44 16.11
N ARG A 204 5.08 12.35 15.05
CA ARG A 204 6.50 11.96 15.18
C ARG A 204 7.26 12.92 16.10
N ALA A 205 7.10 14.23 15.90
CA ALA A 205 7.74 15.23 16.77
C ALA A 205 7.27 15.10 18.23
N GLU A 206 5.99 14.78 18.45
CA GLU A 206 5.46 14.52 19.78
C GLU A 206 6.07 13.24 20.40
N TYR A 207 6.27 12.18 19.63
CA TYR A 207 6.94 10.96 20.10
C TYR A 207 8.41 11.21 20.46
N GLU A 208 9.12 12.03 19.69
CA GLU A 208 10.47 12.48 20.04
C GLU A 208 10.46 13.26 21.36
N ALA A 209 9.48 14.14 21.57
CA ALA A 209 9.33 14.88 22.81
C ALA A 209 8.91 14.02 24.01
N LEU A 210 8.16 12.93 23.78
CA LEU A 210 7.86 11.90 24.77
C LEU A 210 9.07 11.03 25.15
N GLY A 211 10.19 11.17 24.43
CA GLY A 211 11.41 10.39 24.63
C GLY A 211 11.38 9.01 23.96
N VAL A 212 10.45 8.78 23.03
CA VAL A 212 10.36 7.52 22.28
C VAL A 212 11.57 7.38 21.37
N ASP A 213 12.20 6.21 21.37
CA ASP A 213 13.25 5.87 20.41
C ASP A 213 12.65 5.66 19.01
N THR A 214 12.56 6.74 18.24
CA THR A 214 12.02 6.74 16.88
C THR A 214 12.86 5.90 15.92
N ALA A 215 14.16 5.72 16.18
CA ALA A 215 15.01 4.84 15.38
C ALA A 215 14.65 3.36 15.59
N ARG A 216 14.34 2.98 16.83
CA ARG A 216 13.83 1.63 17.14
C ARG A 216 12.45 1.42 16.54
N LEU A 217 11.56 2.41 16.62
CA LEU A 217 10.22 2.35 16.01
C LEU A 217 10.33 2.12 14.50
N GLN A 218 11.12 2.96 13.82
CA GLN A 218 11.43 2.85 12.40
C GLN A 218 11.97 1.47 12.02
N ARG A 219 13.01 0.99 12.72
CA ARG A 219 13.65 -0.30 12.43
C ARG A 219 12.65 -1.45 12.57
N ASN A 220 11.88 -1.47 13.65
CA ASN A 220 10.88 -2.52 13.88
C ASN A 220 9.82 -2.53 12.77
N TYR A 221 9.35 -1.36 12.37
CA TYR A 221 8.39 -1.22 11.28
C TYR A 221 8.97 -1.73 9.95
N ILE A 222 10.17 -1.29 9.57
CA ILE A 222 10.84 -1.70 8.33
C ILE A 222 11.07 -3.21 8.32
N LEU A 223 11.54 -3.81 9.42
CA LEU A 223 11.76 -5.25 9.51
C LEU A 223 10.46 -6.05 9.43
N ARG A 224 9.38 -5.57 10.05
CA ARG A 224 8.06 -6.21 9.99
C ARG A 224 7.53 -6.23 8.55
N ILE A 225 7.48 -5.06 7.91
CA ILE A 225 6.95 -4.91 6.55
C ILE A 225 7.88 -5.57 5.51
N GLY A 226 9.19 -5.42 5.67
CA GLY A 226 10.19 -6.07 4.83
C GLY A 226 10.14 -7.60 4.95
N GLY A 227 9.90 -8.14 6.15
CA GLY A 227 9.68 -9.57 6.35
C GLY A 227 8.44 -10.07 5.61
N VAL A 228 7.32 -9.34 5.67
CA VAL A 228 6.10 -9.67 4.91
C VAL A 228 6.36 -9.61 3.40
N MET A 229 7.06 -8.59 2.91
CA MET A 229 7.44 -8.46 1.50
C MET A 229 8.28 -9.65 1.04
N LEU A 230 9.25 -10.09 1.85
CA LEU A 230 10.09 -11.25 1.57
C LEU A 230 9.27 -12.54 1.49
N LEU A 231 8.35 -12.77 2.44
CA LEU A 231 7.47 -13.93 2.42
C LEU A 231 6.58 -13.96 1.17
N ILE A 232 6.03 -12.83 0.76
CA ILE A 232 5.21 -12.73 -0.45
C ILE A 232 6.05 -12.98 -1.70
N SER A 233 7.28 -12.47 -1.73
CA SER A 233 8.22 -12.72 -2.82
C SER A 233 8.59 -14.21 -2.93
N LEU A 234 8.85 -14.87 -1.80
CA LEU A 234 9.11 -16.31 -1.76
C LEU A 234 7.90 -17.12 -2.21
N LEU A 235 6.69 -16.73 -1.80
CA LEU A 235 5.45 -17.37 -2.24
C LEU A 235 5.26 -17.23 -3.76
N GLY A 236 5.48 -16.05 -4.31
CA GLY A 236 5.45 -15.81 -5.77
C GLY A 236 6.50 -16.65 -6.51
N GLY A 237 7.71 -16.75 -5.96
CA GLY A 237 8.77 -17.61 -6.49
C GLY A 237 8.38 -19.09 -6.47
N ALA A 238 7.83 -19.59 -5.36
CA ALA A 238 7.36 -20.97 -5.24
C ALA A 238 6.23 -21.29 -6.24
N CYS A 239 5.29 -20.35 -6.43
CA CYS A 239 4.25 -20.46 -7.44
C CYS A 239 4.85 -20.54 -8.84
N THR A 240 5.79 -19.66 -9.17
CA THR A 240 6.48 -19.63 -10.48
C THR A 240 7.17 -20.95 -10.80
N VAL A 241 7.90 -21.52 -9.83
CA VAL A 241 8.58 -22.82 -9.98
C VAL A 241 7.57 -23.94 -10.18
N THR A 242 6.50 -23.96 -9.37
CA THR A 242 5.47 -25.00 -9.44
C THR A 242 4.70 -24.96 -10.76
N VAL A 243 4.34 -23.77 -11.24
CA VAL A 243 3.73 -23.59 -12.56
C VAL A 243 4.68 -24.07 -13.66
N GLY A 244 5.96 -23.72 -13.59
CA GLY A 244 6.97 -24.20 -14.53
C GLY A 244 7.06 -25.72 -14.59
N TYR A 245 7.02 -26.39 -13.44
CA TYR A 245 6.99 -27.85 -13.34
C TYR A 245 5.71 -28.45 -13.95
N LEU A 246 4.53 -27.94 -13.56
CA LEU A 246 3.24 -28.42 -14.07
C LEU A 246 3.10 -28.23 -15.58
N ALA A 247 3.54 -27.08 -16.09
CA ALA A 247 3.53 -26.76 -17.52
C ALA A 247 4.46 -27.70 -18.30
N SER A 248 5.69 -27.93 -17.82
CA SER A 248 6.65 -28.83 -18.47
C SER A 248 6.13 -30.27 -18.52
N ARG A 249 5.63 -30.79 -17.38
CA ARG A 249 5.07 -32.14 -17.28
C ARG A 249 3.84 -32.32 -18.17
N THR A 250 2.95 -31.34 -18.19
CA THR A 250 1.73 -31.37 -19.02
C THR A 250 2.07 -31.31 -20.50
N ALA A 251 2.95 -30.39 -20.92
CA ALA A 251 3.36 -30.27 -22.31
C ALA A 251 4.06 -31.53 -22.83
N ALA A 252 4.96 -32.13 -22.04
CA ALA A 252 5.61 -33.39 -22.39
C ALA A 252 4.62 -34.56 -22.49
N GLY A 253 3.64 -34.61 -21.58
CA GLY A 253 2.55 -35.60 -21.60
C GLY A 253 1.69 -35.48 -22.87
N VAL A 254 1.27 -34.27 -23.21
CA VAL A 254 0.51 -33.96 -24.44
C VAL A 254 1.31 -34.36 -25.68
N ALA A 255 2.60 -34.01 -25.74
CA ALA A 255 3.47 -34.36 -26.85
C ALA A 255 3.63 -35.88 -27.02
N ARG A 256 3.75 -36.62 -25.91
CA ARG A 256 3.81 -38.09 -25.89
C ARG A 256 2.54 -38.69 -26.50
N ASP A 257 1.37 -38.23 -26.07
CA ASP A 257 0.09 -38.77 -26.54
C ASP A 257 -0.18 -38.41 -28.01
N VAL A 258 0.12 -37.18 -28.42
CA VAL A 258 0.03 -36.75 -29.82
C VAL A 258 0.97 -37.57 -30.70
N ARG A 259 2.23 -37.75 -30.30
CA ARG A 259 3.21 -38.54 -31.08
C ARG A 259 2.73 -39.97 -31.27
N ARG A 260 2.22 -40.60 -30.21
CA ARG A 260 1.73 -41.96 -30.24
C ARG A 260 0.57 -42.12 -31.23
N ASP A 261 -0.40 -41.21 -31.19
CA ASP A 261 -1.58 -41.29 -32.05
C ASP A 261 -1.28 -40.90 -33.51
N VAL A 262 -0.37 -39.95 -33.74
CA VAL A 262 0.13 -39.65 -35.09
C VAL A 262 0.83 -40.86 -35.68
N PHE A 263 1.76 -41.48 -34.93
CA PHE A 263 2.52 -42.63 -35.41
C PHE A 263 1.63 -43.83 -35.75
N ARG A 264 0.70 -44.19 -34.87
CA ARG A 264 -0.31 -45.24 -35.14
C ARG A 264 -1.14 -44.96 -36.39
N LYS A 265 -1.46 -43.69 -36.64
CA LYS A 265 -2.23 -43.33 -37.83
C LYS A 265 -1.41 -43.50 -39.10
N VAL A 266 -0.12 -43.14 -39.06
CA VAL A 266 0.81 -43.34 -40.18
C VAL A 266 1.02 -44.84 -40.49
N GLU A 267 1.12 -45.69 -39.46
CA GLU A 267 1.21 -47.15 -39.67
C GLU A 267 -0.02 -47.76 -40.36
N SER A 268 -1.18 -47.10 -40.28
CA SER A 268 -2.41 -47.55 -40.94
C SER A 268 -2.56 -47.12 -42.40
N PHE A 269 -1.58 -46.39 -42.96
CA PHE A 269 -1.66 -45.86 -44.32
C PHE A 269 -1.39 -46.93 -45.37
N SER A 270 -2.14 -46.88 -46.47
CA SER A 270 -1.87 -47.63 -47.69
C SER A 270 -0.69 -47.04 -48.47
N SER A 271 -0.14 -47.81 -49.42
CA SER A 271 0.95 -47.34 -50.29
C SER A 271 0.58 -46.05 -51.05
N ILE A 272 -0.67 -45.94 -51.50
CA ILE A 272 -1.19 -44.74 -52.19
C ILE A 272 -1.17 -43.50 -51.28
N GLU A 273 -1.49 -43.66 -49.99
CA GLU A 273 -1.45 -42.58 -49.02
C GLU A 273 -0.02 -42.17 -48.64
N PHE A 274 0.90 -43.14 -48.58
CA PHE A 274 2.32 -42.88 -48.38
C PHE A 274 2.91 -42.07 -49.52
N ASP A 275 2.57 -42.39 -50.77
CA ASP A 275 3.01 -41.63 -51.95
C ASP A 275 2.41 -40.22 -51.95
N ARG A 276 1.15 -40.07 -51.53
CA ARG A 276 0.50 -38.75 -51.44
C ARG A 276 1.11 -37.84 -50.39
N PHE A 277 1.41 -38.35 -49.20
CA PHE A 277 1.96 -37.53 -48.10
C PHE A 277 3.49 -37.45 -48.11
N SER A 278 4.19 -38.37 -48.79
CA SER A 278 5.64 -38.57 -48.78
C SER A 278 6.22 -38.92 -47.41
N THR A 279 7.23 -39.80 -47.40
CA THR A 279 7.96 -40.18 -46.19
C THR A 279 8.56 -38.98 -45.46
N ALA A 280 9.13 -38.02 -46.20
CA ALA A 280 9.74 -36.82 -45.62
C ALA A 280 8.74 -35.96 -44.84
N SER A 281 7.52 -35.75 -45.35
CA SER A 281 6.49 -35.00 -44.63
C SER A 281 6.04 -35.72 -43.36
N LEU A 282 5.88 -37.05 -43.42
CA LEU A 282 5.45 -37.85 -42.28
C LEU A 282 6.49 -37.86 -41.16
N ILE A 283 7.78 -37.82 -41.50
CA ILE A 283 8.87 -37.63 -40.52
C ILE A 283 8.73 -36.27 -39.84
N THR A 284 8.59 -35.17 -40.60
CA THR A 284 8.47 -33.81 -40.03
C THR A 284 7.25 -33.70 -39.12
N ARG A 285 6.09 -34.24 -39.53
CA ARG A 285 4.84 -34.23 -38.74
C ARG A 285 4.93 -35.03 -37.45
N SER A 286 5.67 -36.14 -37.45
CA SER A 286 5.81 -37.01 -36.27
C SER A 286 6.88 -36.51 -35.28
N THR A 287 7.75 -35.60 -35.73
CA THR A 287 8.89 -35.08 -34.96
C THR A 287 8.72 -33.60 -34.67
N ASN A 288 9.11 -32.74 -35.61
CA ASN A 288 9.18 -31.29 -35.45
C ASN A 288 7.83 -30.68 -35.06
N ASP A 289 6.74 -31.06 -35.74
CA ASP A 289 5.42 -30.51 -35.46
C ASP A 289 4.94 -30.88 -34.05
N VAL A 290 5.22 -32.10 -33.59
CA VAL A 290 4.88 -32.52 -32.22
C VAL A 290 5.68 -31.72 -31.20
N THR A 291 6.96 -31.45 -31.47
CA THR A 291 7.80 -30.61 -30.61
C THR A 291 7.28 -29.17 -30.57
N GLN A 292 6.81 -28.63 -31.70
CA GLN A 292 6.16 -27.31 -31.72
C GLN A 292 4.87 -27.31 -30.89
N VAL A 293 4.04 -28.36 -30.99
CA VAL A 293 2.84 -28.51 -30.14
C VAL A 293 3.21 -28.57 -28.66
N GLN A 294 4.30 -29.23 -28.29
CA GLN A 294 4.83 -29.25 -26.92
C GLN A 294 5.17 -27.82 -26.44
N MET A 295 5.94 -27.08 -27.24
CA MET A 295 6.36 -25.72 -26.91
C MET A 295 5.17 -24.77 -26.79
N VAL A 296 4.20 -24.86 -27.71
CA VAL A 296 2.97 -24.06 -27.65
C VAL A 296 2.16 -24.40 -26.40
N THR A 297 2.03 -25.68 -26.04
CA THR A 297 1.32 -26.10 -24.83
C THR A 297 1.98 -25.53 -23.56
N PHE A 298 3.32 -25.59 -23.49
CA PHE A 298 4.09 -25.00 -22.40
C PHE A 298 3.91 -23.48 -22.31
N MET A 299 4.01 -22.79 -23.44
CA MET A 299 3.86 -21.34 -23.53
C MET A 299 2.45 -20.89 -23.16
N ILE A 300 1.42 -21.63 -23.58
CA ILE A 300 0.03 -21.34 -23.21
C ILE A 300 -0.12 -21.37 -21.69
N MET A 301 0.37 -22.43 -21.06
CA MET A 301 0.27 -22.59 -19.60
C MET A 301 1.09 -21.57 -18.82
N ARG A 302 2.24 -21.09 -19.33
CA ARG A 302 3.13 -20.18 -18.59
C ARG A 302 2.89 -18.70 -18.86
N MET A 303 2.68 -18.34 -20.12
CA MET A 303 2.75 -16.94 -20.56
C MET A 303 1.39 -16.46 -21.03
N VAL A 304 0.70 -17.24 -21.85
CA VAL A 304 -0.60 -16.82 -22.42
C VAL A 304 -1.68 -16.71 -21.35
N PHE A 305 -1.73 -17.62 -20.38
CA PHE A 305 -2.64 -17.47 -19.24
C PHE A 305 -2.19 -16.41 -18.23
N TYR A 306 -0.88 -16.19 -18.08
CA TYR A 306 -0.37 -15.21 -17.12
C TYR A 306 -0.60 -13.76 -17.57
N ALA A 307 -0.37 -13.47 -18.86
CA ALA A 307 -0.50 -12.14 -19.43
C ALA A 307 -1.84 -11.42 -19.14
N PRO A 308 -3.03 -12.03 -19.37
CA PRO A 308 -4.29 -11.38 -19.03
C PRO A 308 -4.49 -11.26 -17.52
N VAL A 309 -4.03 -12.23 -16.72
CA VAL A 309 -4.15 -12.19 -15.25
C VAL A 309 -3.37 -11.02 -14.66
N ILE A 310 -2.10 -10.87 -15.05
CA ILE A 310 -1.27 -9.75 -14.58
C ILE A 310 -1.73 -8.41 -15.15
N GLY A 311 -2.15 -8.39 -16.43
CA GLY A 311 -2.63 -7.18 -17.09
C GLY A 311 -3.92 -6.63 -16.45
N ILE A 312 -4.93 -7.47 -16.30
CA ILE A 312 -6.21 -7.09 -15.65
C ILE A 312 -5.95 -6.73 -14.19
N GLY A 313 -5.19 -7.55 -13.45
CA GLY A 313 -4.86 -7.28 -12.05
C GLY A 313 -4.12 -5.95 -11.85
N GLY A 314 -3.19 -5.63 -12.75
CA GLY A 314 -2.44 -4.38 -12.72
C GLY A 314 -3.33 -3.16 -12.95
N VAL A 315 -4.25 -3.24 -13.92
CA VAL A 315 -5.21 -2.16 -14.20
C VAL A 315 -6.14 -1.93 -13.00
N LEU A 316 -6.70 -3.00 -12.42
CA LEU A 316 -7.58 -2.89 -11.26
C LEU A 316 -6.87 -2.22 -10.07
N ARG A 317 -5.66 -2.67 -9.75
CA ARG A 317 -4.87 -2.12 -8.62
C ARG A 317 -4.42 -0.68 -8.87
N ALA A 318 -4.22 -0.30 -10.12
CA ALA A 318 -3.87 1.07 -10.50
C ALA A 318 -5.06 2.03 -10.30
N ILE A 319 -6.28 1.60 -10.62
CA ILE A 319 -7.51 2.40 -10.44
C ILE A 319 -7.74 2.68 -8.94
N ASP A 320 -7.57 1.67 -8.10
CA ASP A 320 -7.75 1.81 -6.63
C ASP A 320 -6.79 2.82 -6.00
N LYS A 321 -5.60 3.03 -6.60
CA LYS A 321 -4.57 3.92 -6.07
C LYS A 321 -4.71 5.40 -6.44
N GLY A 322 -5.64 5.77 -7.32
CA GLY A 322 -5.83 7.16 -7.67
C GLY A 322 -6.98 7.41 -8.65
N GLN A 323 -8.09 7.96 -8.13
CA GLN A 323 -9.26 8.35 -8.92
C GLN A 323 -8.96 9.36 -10.04
N HIS A 324 -7.85 10.13 -9.95
CA HIS A 324 -7.54 11.19 -10.92
C HIS A 324 -6.45 10.85 -11.95
N MET A 325 -5.69 9.75 -11.79
CA MET A 325 -4.55 9.40 -12.68
C MET A 325 -4.75 8.14 -13.52
N TRP A 326 -5.83 7.39 -13.32
CA TRP A 326 -6.08 6.13 -14.06
C TRP A 326 -6.16 6.35 -15.58
N TRP A 327 -6.66 7.49 -16.04
CA TRP A 327 -6.84 7.80 -17.47
C TRP A 327 -5.51 7.83 -18.23
N LEU A 328 -4.43 8.28 -17.56
CA LEU A 328 -3.10 8.33 -18.15
C LEU A 328 -2.53 6.92 -18.36
N ILE A 329 -2.78 6.03 -17.40
CA ILE A 329 -2.45 4.60 -17.52
C ILE A 329 -3.30 3.95 -18.62
N ALA A 330 -4.59 4.25 -18.69
CA ALA A 330 -5.48 3.72 -19.73
C ALA A 330 -5.04 4.14 -21.15
N VAL A 331 -4.66 5.40 -21.34
CA VAL A 331 -4.08 5.89 -22.61
C VAL A 331 -2.78 5.16 -22.93
N ALA A 332 -1.86 5.02 -21.98
CA ALA A 332 -0.60 4.30 -22.19
C ALA A 332 -0.82 2.84 -22.60
N VAL A 333 -1.75 2.14 -21.94
CA VAL A 333 -2.15 0.76 -22.29
C VAL A 333 -2.79 0.71 -23.67
N GLY A 334 -3.65 1.67 -24.02
CA GLY A 334 -4.28 1.76 -25.33
C GLY A 334 -3.26 1.95 -26.45
N VAL A 335 -2.27 2.82 -26.25
CA VAL A 335 -1.16 3.02 -27.20
C VAL A 335 -0.35 1.72 -27.34
N LEU A 336 -0.01 1.06 -26.24
CA LEU A 336 0.73 -0.20 -26.27
C LEU A 336 -0.02 -1.29 -27.04
N ILE A 337 -1.32 -1.46 -26.81
CA ILE A 337 -2.15 -2.43 -27.53
C ILE A 337 -2.20 -2.07 -29.03
N SER A 338 -2.36 -0.79 -29.36
CA SER A 338 -2.38 -0.35 -30.77
C SER A 338 -1.07 -0.66 -31.49
N LEU A 339 0.07 -0.47 -30.81
CA LEU A 339 1.40 -0.82 -31.32
C LEU A 339 1.51 -2.34 -31.54
N ILE A 340 1.09 -3.15 -30.57
CA ILE A 340 1.13 -4.62 -30.68
C ILE A 340 0.23 -5.12 -31.81
N LEU A 341 -0.89 -4.46 -32.09
CA LEU A 341 -1.78 -4.83 -33.19
C LEU A 341 -1.26 -4.38 -34.57
N LEU A 342 -0.41 -3.35 -34.61
CA LEU A 342 0.20 -2.82 -35.84
C LEU A 342 1.46 -3.59 -36.26
N VAL A 343 2.19 -4.18 -35.32
CA VAL A 343 3.40 -4.99 -35.52
C VAL A 343 3.03 -6.44 -35.81
#